data_AF-A0A142WYU7-F1
#
_entry.id   AF-A0A142WYU7-F1
#
_cell.length_a   1.000
_cell.length_b   1.000
_cell.length_c   1.000
_cell.angle_alpha   90.00
_cell.angle_beta   90.00
_cell.angle_gamma   90.00
#
_symmetry.space_group_name_H-M   'P 1'
#
loop_
_entity.id
_entity.type
_entity.pdbx_description
1 polymer ?
#
loop_
_entity_poly.entity_id
_entity_poly.type
_entity_poly.pdbx_seq_one_letter_code
_entity_poly.pdbx_strand_id
1 'polypeptide(L)'
;MPKYGYLVVEGPHDVEFVYRLLRPFGLQRVKQLDDLDEKFHGLVPRSFPHDGDLQKRMPVPLFLQSNSHAIALHSAVGDSRLVETVQENAVFLPPDELTGMGILLDSDRGVPAADRYQGIQAAMAGIGHALPGQPGDVGAGPPRLGAYVLPDNREVGNLEDLLLECAAQAYPVLLASARTHVDNAVAAVTAGYDGEDLSRIPMRNKAIVGAVASALRPGKAVQVSIQDNKWFKGANLQLPRIKAVQDFLIRLFELV
;
A
#
# COMPACT_ATOMS: atom_id res chain seq x y z
N MET A 1 -23.20 -2.32 14.74
CA MET A 1 -22.49 -1.27 13.98
C MET A 1 -21.24 -1.90 13.38
N PRO A 2 -20.87 -1.56 12.14
CA PRO A 2 -19.63 -2.07 11.55
C PRO A 2 -18.41 -1.53 12.30
N LYS A 3 -17.32 -2.28 12.25
CA LYS A 3 -16.00 -1.85 12.73
C LYS A 3 -15.36 -0.95 11.68
N TYR A 4 -14.85 0.21 12.10
CA TYR A 4 -14.28 1.20 11.20
C TYR A 4 -12.76 1.16 11.21
N GLY A 5 -12.15 1.11 10.04
CA GLY A 5 -10.71 1.10 9.87
C GLY A 5 -10.21 2.26 9.01
N TYR A 6 -9.02 2.76 9.32
CA TYR A 6 -8.29 3.71 8.47
C TYR A 6 -6.85 3.25 8.28
N LEU A 7 -6.39 3.16 7.03
CA LEU A 7 -5.00 2.85 6.72
C LEU A 7 -4.46 3.90 5.76
N VAL A 8 -3.34 4.51 6.12
CA VAL A 8 -2.58 5.35 5.20
C VAL A 8 -1.43 4.53 4.61
N VAL A 9 -1.25 4.62 3.31
CA VAL A 9 -0.19 3.93 2.56
C VAL A 9 0.56 4.91 1.67
N GLU A 10 1.79 4.60 1.27
CA GLU A 10 2.62 5.53 0.49
C GLU A 10 2.01 5.84 -0.89
N GLY A 11 1.64 4.79 -1.63
CA GLY A 11 1.23 4.92 -3.03
C GLY A 11 0.01 4.11 -3.44
N PRO A 12 -0.45 4.32 -4.68
CA PRO A 12 -1.61 3.61 -5.22
C PRO A 12 -1.36 2.11 -5.45
N HIS A 13 -0.10 1.66 -5.55
CA HIS A 13 0.20 0.22 -5.67
C HIS A 13 -0.02 -0.48 -4.33
N ASP A 14 0.32 0.19 -3.23
CA ASP A 14 0.13 -0.29 -1.86
C ASP A 14 -1.34 -0.40 -1.49
N VAL A 15 -2.16 0.56 -1.95
CA VAL A 15 -3.63 0.49 -1.82
C VAL A 15 -4.17 -0.81 -2.44
N GLU A 16 -3.72 -1.13 -3.66
CA GLU A 16 -4.13 -2.34 -4.37
C GLU A 16 -3.62 -3.61 -3.66
N PHE A 17 -2.38 -3.60 -3.19
CA PHE A 17 -1.81 -4.68 -2.40
C PHE A 17 -2.65 -4.97 -1.15
N VAL A 18 -2.91 -3.94 -0.33
CA VAL A 18 -3.70 -4.09 0.90
C VAL A 18 -5.13 -4.54 0.58
N TYR A 19 -5.78 -3.94 -0.42
CA TYR A 19 -7.10 -4.38 -0.85
C TYR A 19 -7.13 -5.88 -1.13
N ARG A 20 -6.08 -6.39 -1.80
CA ARG A 20 -6.00 -7.81 -2.14
C ARG A 20 -5.78 -8.71 -0.93
N LEU A 21 -5.11 -8.25 0.11
CA LEU A 21 -4.97 -8.97 1.38
C LEU A 21 -6.25 -8.95 2.22
N LEU A 22 -7.06 -7.91 2.09
CA LEU A 22 -8.33 -7.75 2.82
C LEU A 22 -9.51 -8.48 2.15
N ARG A 23 -9.44 -8.69 0.83
CA ARG A 23 -10.51 -9.34 0.04
C ARG A 23 -10.98 -10.70 0.57
N PRO A 24 -10.12 -11.59 1.11
CA PRO A 24 -10.57 -12.86 1.70
C PRO A 24 -11.55 -12.70 2.87
N PHE A 25 -11.59 -11.55 3.54
CA PHE A 25 -12.47 -11.25 4.67
C PHE A 25 -13.82 -10.63 4.25
N GLY A 26 -14.21 -10.83 2.98
CA GLY A 26 -15.49 -10.37 2.44
C GLY A 26 -15.58 -8.87 2.15
N LEU A 27 -14.50 -8.12 2.35
CA LEU A 27 -14.41 -6.69 2.04
C LEU A 27 -14.43 -6.45 0.53
N GLN A 28 -15.36 -5.62 0.07
CA GLN A 28 -15.55 -5.24 -1.32
C GLN A 28 -15.35 -3.74 -1.53
N ARG A 29 -14.94 -3.35 -2.73
CA ARG A 29 -14.77 -1.94 -3.08
C ARG A 29 -16.12 -1.26 -3.20
N VAL A 30 -16.26 -0.12 -2.53
CA VAL A 30 -17.36 0.81 -2.76
C VAL A 30 -17.02 1.63 -4.01
N LYS A 31 -17.97 1.74 -4.94
CA LYS A 31 -17.78 2.43 -6.22
C LYS A 31 -18.67 3.65 -6.40
N GLN A 32 -19.78 3.71 -5.69
CA GLN A 32 -20.74 4.81 -5.74
C GLN A 32 -20.80 5.49 -4.38
N LEU A 33 -20.99 6.81 -4.39
CA LEU A 33 -21.11 7.59 -3.16
C LEU A 33 -22.34 7.16 -2.34
N ASP A 34 -23.44 6.80 -3.02
CA ASP A 34 -24.68 6.35 -2.37
C ASP A 34 -24.52 5.01 -1.63
N ASP A 35 -23.50 4.23 -1.98
CA ASP A 35 -23.18 2.95 -1.31
C ASP A 35 -22.16 3.14 -0.16
N LEU A 36 -21.58 4.34 -0.02
CA LEU A 36 -20.55 4.64 0.97
C LEU A 36 -21.18 4.86 2.34
N ASP A 37 -20.61 4.20 3.36
CA ASP A 37 -20.98 4.44 4.75
C ASP A 37 -20.82 5.93 5.10
N GLU A 38 -21.85 6.52 5.70
CA GLU A 38 -21.94 7.95 6.00
C GLU A 38 -20.72 8.45 6.79
N LYS A 39 -20.11 7.59 7.62
CA LYS A 39 -18.90 7.93 8.38
C LYS A 39 -17.73 8.36 7.48
N PHE A 40 -17.64 7.83 6.27
CA PHE A 40 -16.56 8.14 5.34
C PHE A 40 -16.88 9.27 4.36
N HIS A 41 -18.09 9.84 4.38
CA HIS A 41 -18.45 10.93 3.48
C HIS A 41 -17.59 12.18 3.70
N GLY A 42 -17.07 12.39 4.91
CA GLY A 42 -16.13 13.47 5.22
C GLY A 42 -14.79 13.35 4.49
N LEU A 43 -14.38 12.13 4.13
CA LEU A 43 -13.12 11.85 3.43
C LEU A 43 -13.21 12.04 1.92
N VAL A 44 -14.40 12.25 1.37
CA VAL A 44 -14.60 12.47 -0.06
C VAL A 44 -14.38 13.96 -0.36
N PRO A 45 -13.37 14.33 -1.15
CA PRO A 45 -13.16 15.73 -1.52
C PRO A 45 -14.39 16.32 -2.22
N ARG A 46 -14.79 17.52 -1.80
CA ARG A 46 -16.03 18.18 -2.28
C ARG A 46 -15.80 19.25 -3.35
N SER A 47 -14.55 19.62 -3.61
CA SER A 47 -14.16 20.63 -4.60
C SER A 47 -13.33 20.01 -5.72
N PHE A 48 -13.57 20.46 -6.95
CA PHE A 48 -12.76 20.12 -8.13
C PHE A 48 -12.39 21.42 -8.86
N PRO A 49 -11.15 21.56 -9.36
CA PRO A 49 -10.00 20.68 -9.15
C PRO A 49 -9.43 20.77 -7.72
N HIS A 50 -8.85 19.67 -7.23
CA HIS A 50 -8.17 19.66 -5.93
C HIS A 50 -6.96 20.59 -5.97
N ASP A 51 -6.84 21.49 -4.99
CA ASP A 51 -5.81 22.55 -4.93
C ASP A 51 -5.71 23.44 -6.19
N GLY A 52 -6.74 23.49 -7.03
CA GLY A 52 -6.68 24.25 -8.29
C GLY A 52 -5.99 23.53 -9.45
N ASP A 53 -5.47 22.30 -9.26
CA ASP A 53 -4.70 21.56 -10.26
C ASP A 53 -5.55 20.54 -11.03
N LEU A 54 -5.78 20.81 -12.32
CA LEU A 54 -6.56 19.95 -13.22
C LEU A 54 -5.88 18.63 -13.58
N GLN A 55 -4.56 18.52 -13.41
CA GLN A 55 -3.79 17.31 -13.72
C GLN A 55 -3.63 16.39 -12.50
N LYS A 56 -3.76 16.94 -11.30
CA LYS A 56 -3.71 16.18 -10.06
C LYS A 56 -4.95 15.29 -9.93
N ARG A 57 -4.71 14.02 -9.65
CA ARG A 57 -5.80 13.08 -9.38
C ARG A 57 -6.47 13.46 -8.06
N MET A 58 -7.80 13.43 -8.03
CA MET A 58 -8.55 13.65 -6.78
C MET A 58 -8.08 12.63 -5.72
N PRO A 59 -7.72 13.08 -4.49
CA PRO A 59 -7.21 12.21 -3.43
C PRO A 59 -8.37 11.49 -2.72
N VAL A 60 -9.15 10.72 -3.47
CA VAL A 60 -10.24 9.91 -2.90
C VAL A 60 -9.64 8.61 -2.35
N PRO A 61 -9.83 8.29 -1.06
CA PRO A 61 -9.44 7.00 -0.53
C PRO A 61 -10.14 5.84 -1.25
N LEU A 62 -9.53 4.67 -1.25
CA LEU A 62 -10.24 3.45 -1.61
C LEU A 62 -11.05 2.97 -0.42
N PHE A 63 -12.37 2.96 -0.56
CA PHE A 63 -13.27 2.47 0.48
C PHE A 63 -13.61 1.00 0.27
N LEU A 64 -13.49 0.23 1.36
CA LEU A 64 -13.82 -1.19 1.42
C LEU A 64 -14.91 -1.43 2.45
N GLN A 65 -15.96 -2.16 2.08
CA GLN A 65 -17.09 -2.45 2.96
C GLN A 65 -17.47 -3.93 2.93
N SER A 66 -17.97 -4.41 4.06
CA SER A 66 -18.66 -5.70 4.25
C SER A 66 -19.80 -5.49 5.25
N ASN A 67 -20.53 -6.55 5.59
CA ASN A 67 -21.60 -6.48 6.61
C ASN A 67 -21.06 -6.15 8.02
N SER A 68 -19.76 -6.33 8.27
CA SER A 68 -19.16 -6.18 9.61
C SER A 68 -18.09 -5.10 9.68
N HIS A 69 -17.54 -4.64 8.55
CA HIS A 69 -16.41 -3.70 8.53
C HIS A 69 -16.57 -2.65 7.43
N ALA A 70 -16.08 -1.44 7.70
CA ALA A 70 -15.87 -0.40 6.71
C ALA A 70 -14.45 0.15 6.90
N ILE A 71 -13.62 0.11 5.85
CA ILE A 71 -12.20 0.49 5.91
C ILE A 71 -11.88 1.48 4.79
N ALA A 72 -11.27 2.60 5.14
CA ALA A 72 -10.73 3.56 4.20
C ALA A 72 -9.22 3.35 4.03
N LEU A 73 -8.76 3.14 2.80
CA LEU A 73 -7.34 3.03 2.44
C LEU A 73 -6.91 4.31 1.69
N HIS A 74 -6.06 5.12 2.30
CA HIS A 74 -5.66 6.42 1.78
C HIS A 74 -4.21 6.41 1.31
N SER A 75 -3.99 6.69 0.03
CA SER A 75 -2.64 6.90 -0.52
C SER A 75 -2.16 8.32 -0.19
N ALA A 76 -1.03 8.46 0.51
CA ALA A 76 -0.42 9.76 0.81
C ALA A 76 0.28 10.40 -0.40
N VAL A 77 0.56 9.63 -1.46
CA VAL A 77 1.23 10.07 -2.69
C VAL A 77 2.61 10.65 -2.37
N GLY A 78 3.39 9.91 -1.59
CA GLY A 78 4.72 10.29 -1.13
C GLY A 78 4.95 9.87 0.32
N ASP A 79 6.19 9.52 0.64
CA ASP A 79 6.61 9.06 1.97
C ASP A 79 6.50 10.14 3.04
N SER A 80 6.88 11.37 2.71
CA SER A 80 6.84 12.54 3.59
C SER A 80 5.43 12.97 4.02
N ARG A 81 4.38 12.44 3.38
CA ARG A 81 2.99 12.84 3.62
C ARG A 81 2.15 11.85 4.41
N LEU A 82 2.71 10.70 4.84
CA LEU A 82 1.94 9.67 5.54
C LEU A 82 1.26 10.21 6.81
N VAL A 83 2.02 10.84 7.69
CA VAL A 83 1.50 11.37 8.97
C VAL A 83 0.66 12.63 8.76
N GLU A 84 1.03 13.48 7.80
CA GLU A 84 0.23 14.64 7.40
C GLU A 84 -1.17 14.20 6.93
N THR A 85 -1.24 13.15 6.11
CA THR A 85 -2.50 12.57 5.63
C THR A 85 -3.35 12.01 6.79
N VAL A 86 -2.74 11.47 7.84
CA VAL A 86 -3.48 11.09 9.06
C VAL A 86 -4.04 12.33 9.73
N GLN A 87 -3.20 13.35 9.97
CA GLN A 87 -3.58 14.56 10.67
C GLN A 87 -4.69 15.35 9.96
N GLU A 88 -4.58 15.55 8.64
CA GLU A 88 -5.58 16.25 7.82
C GLU A 88 -6.96 15.58 7.88
N ASN A 89 -6.99 14.25 8.01
CA ASN A 89 -8.22 13.47 7.98
C ASN A 89 -8.77 13.12 9.37
N ALA A 90 -8.03 13.39 10.45
CA ALA A 90 -8.46 13.15 11.82
C ALA A 90 -9.74 13.93 12.20
N VAL A 91 -10.00 15.08 11.55
CA VAL A 91 -11.23 15.87 11.75
C VAL A 91 -12.48 15.15 11.23
N PHE A 92 -12.32 14.30 10.22
CA PHE A 92 -13.42 13.53 9.63
C PHE A 92 -13.52 12.12 10.22
N LEU A 93 -12.46 11.66 10.87
CA LEU A 93 -12.34 10.34 11.47
C LEU A 93 -11.89 10.46 12.93
N PRO A 94 -12.82 10.78 13.86
CA PRO A 94 -12.51 10.78 15.28
C PRO A 94 -11.88 9.43 15.69
N PRO A 95 -10.68 9.42 16.30
CA PRO A 95 -9.97 8.18 16.63
C PRO A 95 -10.78 7.21 17.51
N ASP A 96 -11.55 7.73 18.46
CA ASP A 96 -12.41 6.98 19.39
C ASP A 96 -13.56 6.23 18.69
N GLU A 97 -13.87 6.61 17.45
CA GLU A 97 -14.87 5.96 16.62
C GLU A 97 -14.29 4.87 15.70
N LEU A 98 -12.97 4.72 15.67
CA LEU A 98 -12.26 3.74 14.85
C LEU A 98 -11.92 2.49 15.66
N THR A 99 -12.03 1.33 15.02
CA THR A 99 -11.50 0.07 15.53
C THR A 99 -9.98 0.01 15.39
N GLY A 100 -9.46 0.53 14.28
CA GLY A 100 -8.02 0.52 14.00
C GLY A 100 -7.62 1.65 13.05
N MET A 101 -6.45 2.21 13.30
CA MET A 101 -5.79 3.20 12.46
C MET A 101 -4.33 2.79 12.28
N GLY A 102 -3.82 2.78 11.05
CA GLY A 102 -2.42 2.45 10.84
C GLY A 102 -1.77 3.05 9.62
N ILE A 103 -0.48 2.76 9.50
CA ILE A 103 0.37 3.20 8.38
C ILE A 103 1.06 1.97 7.79
N LEU A 104 1.11 1.88 6.45
CA LEU A 104 1.96 0.93 5.74
C LEU A 104 2.91 1.69 4.83
N LEU A 105 4.20 1.42 4.98
CA LEU A 105 5.27 2.20 4.36
C LEU A 105 6.37 1.29 3.79
N ASP A 106 7.09 1.78 2.80
CA ASP A 106 8.25 1.11 2.24
C ASP A 106 9.52 1.43 3.04
N SER A 107 10.47 0.50 3.01
CA SER A 107 11.84 0.72 3.46
C SER A 107 12.68 1.13 2.25
N ASP A 108 12.81 2.45 2.06
CA ASP A 108 13.60 3.01 0.96
C ASP A 108 15.01 2.42 0.92
N ARG A 109 15.55 2.28 -0.30
CA ARG A 109 16.94 1.84 -0.49
C ARG A 109 17.90 2.82 0.18
N GLY A 110 18.42 2.44 1.34
CA GLY A 110 19.42 3.20 2.09
C GLY A 110 19.00 3.62 3.49
N VAL A 111 17.74 3.39 3.88
CA VAL A 111 17.28 3.61 5.26
C VAL A 111 16.83 2.27 5.86
N PRO A 112 17.40 1.82 6.99
CA PRO A 112 16.93 0.64 7.69
C PRO A 112 15.44 0.73 8.06
N ALA A 113 14.74 -0.40 8.04
CA ALA A 113 13.31 -0.45 8.37
C ALA A 113 13.01 0.09 9.79
N ALA A 114 13.91 -0.17 10.75
CA ALA A 114 13.80 0.34 12.11
C ALA A 114 13.86 1.89 12.16
N ASP A 115 14.72 2.50 11.37
CA ASP A 115 14.88 3.97 11.34
C ASP A 115 13.68 4.64 10.66
N ARG A 116 13.17 4.04 9.56
CA ARG A 116 11.90 4.46 8.93
C ARG A 116 10.75 4.40 9.93
N TYR A 117 10.64 3.31 10.68
CA TYR A 117 9.62 3.15 11.71
C TYR A 117 9.73 4.20 12.81
N GLN A 118 10.93 4.44 13.34
CA GLN A 118 11.16 5.44 14.39
C GLN A 118 10.74 6.84 13.95
N GLY A 119 11.02 7.21 12.70
CA GLY A 119 10.56 8.48 12.13
C GLY A 119 9.04 8.61 12.14
N ILE A 120 8.33 7.59 11.65
CA ILE A 120 6.86 7.54 11.68
C ILE A 120 6.32 7.53 13.10
N GLN A 121 6.92 6.76 14.01
CA GLN A 121 6.51 6.69 15.40
C GLN A 121 6.62 8.05 16.09
N ALA A 122 7.74 8.76 15.90
CA ALA A 122 7.94 10.09 16.47
C ALA A 122 6.95 11.11 15.89
N ALA A 123 6.72 11.09 14.58
CA ALA A 123 5.79 12.00 13.93
C ALA A 123 4.32 11.73 14.35
N MET A 124 3.91 10.46 14.42
CA MET A 124 2.59 10.07 14.91
C MET A 124 2.38 10.46 16.38
N ALA A 125 3.39 10.29 17.23
CA ALA A 125 3.33 10.74 18.62
C ALA A 125 3.17 12.26 18.71
N GLY A 126 3.81 13.02 17.81
CA GLY A 126 3.68 14.48 17.71
C GLY A 126 2.26 14.96 17.42
N ILE A 127 1.43 14.13 16.79
CA ILE A 127 0.00 14.41 16.54
C ILE A 127 -0.95 13.69 17.51
N GLY A 128 -0.41 13.12 18.61
CA GLY A 128 -1.21 12.48 19.67
C GLY A 128 -1.51 10.99 19.45
N HIS A 129 -0.86 10.34 18.50
CA HIS A 129 -1.05 8.92 18.18
C HIS A 129 0.21 8.10 18.50
N ALA A 130 0.24 7.48 19.68
CA ALA A 130 1.38 6.66 20.09
C ALA A 130 1.37 5.28 19.41
N LEU A 131 2.29 5.07 18.45
CA LEU A 131 2.51 3.75 17.86
C LEU A 131 3.28 2.80 18.83
N PRO A 132 3.10 1.48 18.72
CA PRO A 132 3.82 0.47 19.52
C PRO A 132 5.35 0.58 19.45
N GLY A 133 6.06 -0.14 20.33
CA GLY A 133 7.52 -0.08 20.39
C GLY A 133 8.26 -0.65 19.16
N GLN A 134 7.61 -1.51 18.37
CA GLN A 134 8.24 -2.20 17.24
C GLN A 134 7.35 -2.14 15.98
N PRO A 135 7.94 -2.10 14.77
CA PRO A 135 7.19 -2.18 13.52
C PRO A 135 6.48 -3.54 13.41
N GLY A 136 5.24 -3.51 12.91
CA GLY A 136 4.37 -4.69 12.79
C GLY A 136 3.61 -5.06 14.07
N ASP A 137 3.90 -4.41 15.20
CA ASP A 137 3.06 -4.52 16.39
C ASP A 137 1.80 -3.67 16.27
N VAL A 138 0.77 -4.07 17.01
CA VAL A 138 -0.53 -3.39 17.06
C VAL A 138 -0.83 -3.08 18.52
N GLY A 139 -1.04 -1.80 18.81
CA GLY A 139 -1.34 -1.29 20.13
C GLY A 139 -2.72 -1.71 20.62
N ALA A 140 -2.92 -1.63 21.93
CA ALA A 140 -4.20 -1.90 22.56
C ALA A 140 -5.14 -0.68 22.47
N GLY A 141 -6.46 -0.94 22.56
CA GLY A 141 -7.51 0.09 22.63
C GLY A 141 -8.18 0.40 21.29
N PRO A 142 -9.29 1.16 21.31
CA PRO A 142 -9.83 1.84 20.14
C PRO A 142 -9.26 3.27 20.02
N PRO A 143 -8.68 3.66 18.86
CA PRO A 143 -8.33 2.78 17.77
C PRO A 143 -7.07 1.98 18.12
N ARG A 144 -6.99 0.76 17.59
CA ARG A 144 -5.73 0.04 17.55
C ARG A 144 -4.78 0.79 16.64
N LEU A 145 -3.61 1.11 17.15
CA LEU A 145 -2.59 1.83 16.39
C LEU A 145 -1.47 0.87 15.98
N GLY A 146 -1.01 0.96 14.74
CA GLY A 146 0.13 0.20 14.29
C GLY A 146 0.72 0.73 12.99
N ALA A 147 1.99 0.45 12.74
CA ALA A 147 2.57 0.66 11.42
C ALA A 147 3.39 -0.55 10.99
N TYR A 148 3.39 -0.82 9.68
CA TYR A 148 4.11 -1.92 9.06
C TYR A 148 5.08 -1.38 8.03
N VAL A 149 6.36 -1.73 8.15
CA VAL A 149 7.40 -1.38 7.19
C VAL A 149 7.62 -2.55 6.25
N LEU A 150 7.39 -2.36 4.96
CA LEU A 150 7.65 -3.38 3.96
C LEU A 150 9.16 -3.64 3.82
N PRO A 151 9.55 -4.87 3.43
CA PRO A 151 8.68 -6.01 3.12
C PRO A 151 8.27 -6.86 4.34
N ASP A 152 8.95 -6.70 5.48
CA ASP A 152 8.82 -7.62 6.63
C ASP A 152 9.13 -7.01 8.02
N ASN A 153 9.15 -5.69 8.14
CA ASN A 153 9.53 -4.89 9.31
C ASN A 153 11.02 -4.92 9.69
N ARG A 154 11.88 -5.58 8.91
CA ARG A 154 13.29 -5.80 9.26
C ARG A 154 14.23 -5.43 8.14
N GLU A 155 14.05 -6.06 6.99
CA GLU A 155 14.93 -5.92 5.84
C GLU A 155 14.63 -4.61 5.09
N VAL A 156 15.63 -4.10 4.38
CA VAL A 156 15.42 -3.01 3.42
C VAL A 156 14.75 -3.58 2.18
N GLY A 157 13.70 -2.91 1.69
CA GLY A 157 12.93 -3.36 0.55
C GLY A 157 11.57 -2.68 0.46
N ASN A 158 10.81 -3.06 -0.56
CA ASN A 158 9.55 -2.42 -0.91
C ASN A 158 8.50 -3.42 -1.37
N LEU A 159 7.33 -2.93 -1.77
CA LEU A 159 6.28 -3.75 -2.36
C LEU A 159 6.75 -4.58 -3.56
N GLU A 160 7.66 -4.07 -4.39
CA GLU A 160 8.13 -4.81 -5.55
C GLU A 160 8.92 -6.07 -5.18
N ASP A 161 9.59 -6.12 -4.03
CA ASP A 161 10.22 -7.35 -3.54
C ASP A 161 9.17 -8.45 -3.28
N LEU A 162 8.07 -8.09 -2.62
CA LEU A 162 6.94 -8.99 -2.36
C LEU A 162 6.25 -9.43 -3.65
N LEU A 163 6.08 -8.53 -4.62
CA LEU A 163 5.51 -8.85 -5.92
C LEU A 163 6.39 -9.82 -6.71
N LEU A 164 7.72 -9.68 -6.64
CA LEU A 164 8.64 -10.59 -7.31
C LEU A 164 8.62 -12.00 -6.70
N GLU A 165 8.47 -12.15 -5.39
CA GLU A 165 8.23 -13.44 -4.74
C GLU A 165 6.93 -14.08 -5.21
N CYS A 166 5.85 -13.30 -5.23
CA CYS A 166 4.55 -13.75 -5.72
C CYS A 166 4.62 -14.16 -7.20
N ALA A 167 5.36 -13.42 -8.03
CA ALA A 167 5.56 -13.74 -9.43
C ALA A 167 6.42 -15.00 -9.63
N ALA A 168 7.41 -15.24 -8.78
CA ALA A 168 8.22 -16.46 -8.85
C ALA A 168 7.36 -17.71 -8.65
N GLN A 169 6.35 -17.63 -7.79
CA GLN A 169 5.42 -18.73 -7.55
C GLN A 169 4.30 -18.81 -8.60
N ALA A 170 3.69 -17.69 -8.98
CA ALA A 170 2.51 -17.69 -9.86
C ALA A 170 2.85 -17.65 -11.36
N TYR A 171 4.00 -17.06 -11.73
CA TYR A 171 4.40 -16.76 -13.11
C TYR A 171 5.89 -17.02 -13.38
N PRO A 172 6.47 -18.17 -12.99
CA PRO A 172 7.92 -18.39 -13.03
C PRO A 172 8.54 -18.15 -14.41
N VAL A 173 7.89 -18.64 -15.49
CA VAL A 173 8.38 -18.49 -16.87
C VAL A 173 8.32 -17.03 -17.32
N LEU A 174 7.22 -16.33 -17.03
CA LEU A 174 7.06 -14.93 -17.39
C LEU A 174 8.02 -14.03 -16.61
N LEU A 175 8.24 -14.32 -15.32
CA LEU A 175 9.22 -13.62 -14.49
C LEU A 175 10.63 -13.78 -15.05
N ALA A 176 11.02 -14.99 -15.48
CA ALA A 176 12.31 -15.22 -16.10
C ALA A 176 12.47 -14.40 -17.38
N SER A 177 11.46 -14.42 -18.27
CA SER A 177 11.45 -13.60 -19.49
C SER A 177 11.55 -12.11 -19.20
N ALA A 178 10.82 -11.61 -18.19
CA ALA A 178 10.86 -10.21 -17.79
C ALA A 178 12.22 -9.79 -17.24
N ARG A 179 12.87 -10.65 -16.43
CA ARG A 179 14.24 -10.43 -15.94
C ARG A 179 15.22 -10.31 -17.09
N THR A 180 15.23 -11.26 -18.02
CA THR A 180 16.10 -11.21 -19.19
C THR A 180 15.88 -9.94 -20.01
N HIS A 181 14.63 -9.54 -20.24
CA HIS A 181 14.32 -8.31 -20.97
C HIS A 181 14.89 -7.07 -20.28
N VAL A 182 14.64 -6.93 -18.97
CA VAL A 182 15.13 -5.78 -18.19
C VAL A 182 16.64 -5.79 -18.10
N ASP A 183 17.27 -6.94 -17.87
CA ASP A 183 18.73 -7.07 -17.78
C ASP A 183 19.42 -6.70 -19.10
N ASN A 184 18.86 -7.12 -20.23
CA ASN A 184 19.34 -6.72 -21.55
C ASN A 184 19.17 -5.21 -21.79
N ALA A 185 18.06 -4.62 -21.34
CA ALA A 185 17.83 -3.18 -21.44
C ALA A 185 18.84 -2.40 -20.59
N VAL A 186 19.07 -2.81 -19.33
CA VAL A 186 20.09 -2.21 -18.46
C VAL A 186 21.46 -2.27 -19.10
N ALA A 187 21.87 -3.44 -19.60
CA ALA A 187 23.16 -3.62 -20.26
C ALA A 187 23.31 -2.74 -21.51
N ALA A 188 22.26 -2.64 -22.33
CA ALA A 188 22.26 -1.79 -23.52
C ALA A 188 22.45 -0.32 -23.15
N VAL A 189 21.79 0.16 -22.09
CA VAL A 189 21.95 1.54 -21.62
C VAL A 189 23.36 1.84 -21.14
N THR A 190 23.91 0.97 -20.29
CA THR A 190 25.27 1.14 -19.76
C THR A 190 26.32 1.14 -20.87
N ALA A 191 26.03 0.54 -22.03
CA ALA A 191 26.93 0.45 -23.17
C ALA A 191 26.96 1.69 -24.10
N GLY A 192 26.19 2.75 -23.82
CA GLY A 192 26.31 4.01 -24.59
C GLY A 192 25.04 4.83 -24.81
N TYR A 193 23.99 4.62 -24.03
CA TYR A 193 22.85 5.55 -24.04
C TYR A 193 23.04 6.59 -22.95
N ASP A 194 23.53 7.77 -23.34
CA ASP A 194 23.53 8.95 -22.47
C ASP A 194 22.12 9.53 -22.38
N GLY A 195 21.54 9.53 -21.18
CA GLY A 195 20.25 10.15 -20.92
C GLY A 195 19.88 10.12 -19.45
N GLU A 196 19.44 11.27 -18.94
CA GLU A 196 18.89 11.45 -17.58
C GLU A 196 17.70 10.52 -17.32
N ASP A 197 16.96 10.12 -18.36
CA ASP A 197 15.86 9.15 -18.28
C ASP A 197 16.32 7.73 -17.93
N LEU A 198 17.55 7.37 -18.32
CA LEU A 198 18.08 6.01 -18.17
C LEU A 198 18.99 5.87 -16.95
N SER A 199 19.43 6.98 -16.35
CA SER A 199 20.04 7.01 -15.01
C SER A 199 19.05 6.62 -13.89
N ARG A 200 17.74 6.53 -14.20
CA ARG A 200 16.63 6.08 -13.32
C ARG A 200 16.40 4.55 -13.33
N ILE A 201 17.27 3.80 -14.02
CA ILE A 201 17.35 2.31 -13.97
C ILE A 201 17.66 1.70 -12.58
N PRO A 202 17.98 2.42 -11.47
CA PRO A 202 18.04 1.82 -10.14
C PRO A 202 16.75 1.12 -9.71
N MET A 203 15.60 1.38 -10.35
CA MET A 203 14.34 0.69 -10.07
C MET A 203 14.18 -0.65 -10.81
N ARG A 204 15.23 -1.47 -10.87
CA ARG A 204 15.22 -2.78 -11.56
C ARG A 204 14.03 -3.65 -11.18
N ASN A 205 13.71 -3.76 -9.89
CA ASN A 205 12.57 -4.56 -9.42
C ASN A 205 11.24 -4.03 -9.98
N LYS A 206 11.07 -2.71 -9.99
CA LYS A 206 9.91 -2.03 -10.56
C LYS A 206 9.80 -2.24 -12.06
N ALA A 207 10.91 -2.20 -12.79
CA ALA A 207 10.93 -2.50 -14.21
C ALA A 207 10.53 -3.96 -14.50
N ILE A 208 11.02 -4.92 -13.70
CA ILE A 208 10.66 -6.34 -13.84
C ILE A 208 9.16 -6.54 -13.55
N VAL A 209 8.66 -6.00 -12.44
CA VAL A 209 7.23 -6.05 -12.10
C VAL A 209 6.39 -5.40 -13.21
N GLY A 210 6.82 -4.26 -13.73
CA GLY A 210 6.19 -3.57 -14.86
C GLY A 210 6.15 -4.43 -16.13
N ALA A 211 7.23 -5.12 -16.46
CA ALA A 211 7.30 -6.01 -17.62
C ALA A 211 6.37 -7.23 -17.46
N VAL A 212 6.36 -7.88 -16.28
CA VAL A 212 5.40 -8.96 -15.96
C VAL A 212 3.97 -8.46 -16.06
N ALA A 213 3.66 -7.30 -15.47
CA ALA A 213 2.33 -6.72 -15.48
C ALA A 213 1.87 -6.38 -16.90
N SER A 214 2.76 -5.83 -17.73
CA SER A 214 2.47 -5.47 -19.13
C SER A 214 2.14 -6.70 -19.98
N ALA A 215 2.78 -7.84 -19.74
CA ALA A 215 2.43 -9.09 -20.41
C ALA A 215 1.05 -9.63 -19.96
N LEU A 216 0.71 -9.49 -18.68
CA LEU A 216 -0.57 -9.96 -18.12
C LEU A 216 -1.76 -9.05 -18.49
N ARG A 217 -1.50 -7.75 -18.62
CA ARG A 217 -2.48 -6.68 -18.87
C ARG A 217 -1.89 -5.63 -19.83
N PRO A 218 -1.78 -5.94 -21.13
CA PRO A 218 -1.22 -5.00 -22.10
C PRO A 218 -1.95 -3.66 -22.11
N GLY A 219 -1.20 -2.55 -22.11
CA GLY A 219 -1.73 -1.19 -22.13
C GLY A 219 -2.42 -0.74 -20.83
N LYS A 220 -2.27 -1.48 -19.72
CA LYS A 220 -2.81 -1.10 -18.41
C LYS A 220 -1.69 -0.84 -17.41
N ALA A 221 -1.99 0.01 -16.44
CA ALA A 221 -1.10 0.27 -15.32
C ALA A 221 -0.93 -0.97 -14.43
N VAL A 222 0.21 -1.06 -13.74
CA VAL A 222 0.57 -2.19 -12.86
C VAL A 222 -0.52 -2.48 -11.81
N GLN A 223 -1.17 -1.44 -11.29
CA GLN A 223 -2.31 -1.53 -10.37
C GLN A 223 -3.38 -2.51 -10.86
N VAL A 224 -3.73 -2.45 -12.15
CA VAL A 224 -4.77 -3.30 -12.74
C VAL A 224 -4.34 -4.76 -12.73
N SER A 225 -3.05 -5.02 -12.98
CA SER A 225 -2.49 -6.37 -12.89
C SER A 225 -2.53 -6.89 -11.45
N ILE A 226 -2.10 -6.10 -10.47
CA ILE A 226 -2.18 -6.43 -9.04
C ILE A 226 -3.62 -6.79 -8.64
N GLN A 227 -4.59 -5.98 -9.10
CA GLN A 227 -6.00 -6.16 -8.82
C GLN A 227 -6.54 -7.46 -9.41
N ASP A 228 -6.29 -7.76 -10.67
CA ASP A 228 -7.03 -8.81 -11.37
C ASP A 228 -6.33 -10.18 -11.31
N ASN A 229 -5.01 -10.17 -11.44
CA ASN A 229 -4.22 -11.36 -11.62
C ASN A 229 -3.92 -12.05 -10.28
N LYS A 230 -3.23 -13.19 -10.36
CA LYS A 230 -2.86 -14.08 -9.25
C LYS A 230 -1.62 -13.60 -8.46
N TRP A 231 -1.38 -12.30 -8.33
CA TRP A 231 -0.30 -11.79 -7.48
C TRP A 231 -0.55 -12.16 -6.01
N PHE A 232 -1.74 -11.85 -5.51
CA PHE A 232 -2.15 -12.12 -4.13
C PHE A 232 -3.42 -12.98 -4.13
N LYS A 233 -3.28 -14.26 -4.51
CA LYS A 233 -4.34 -15.30 -4.49
C LYS A 233 -3.75 -16.66 -4.15
N GLY A 234 -4.57 -17.54 -3.58
CA GLY A 234 -4.22 -18.95 -3.38
C GLY A 234 -2.93 -19.11 -2.59
N ALA A 235 -2.01 -19.94 -3.09
CA ALA A 235 -0.74 -20.23 -2.44
C ALA A 235 0.14 -18.99 -2.18
N ASN A 236 -0.02 -17.89 -2.94
CA ASN A 236 0.77 -16.68 -2.71
C ASN A 236 0.41 -15.99 -1.38
N LEU A 237 -0.81 -16.19 -0.88
CA LEU A 237 -1.21 -15.67 0.43
C LEU A 237 -0.52 -16.42 1.59
N GLN A 238 0.07 -17.59 1.32
CA GLN A 238 0.79 -18.40 2.29
C GLN A 238 2.30 -18.10 2.31
N LEU A 239 2.79 -17.23 1.43
CA LEU A 239 4.18 -16.79 1.48
C LEU A 239 4.43 -16.04 2.80
N PRO A 240 5.51 -16.33 3.54
CA PRO A 240 5.70 -15.84 4.92
C PRO A 240 5.57 -14.32 5.05
N ARG A 241 6.16 -13.55 4.13
CA ARG A 241 6.12 -12.08 4.16
C ARG A 241 4.74 -11.51 3.81
N ILE A 242 4.04 -12.14 2.86
CA ILE A 242 2.65 -11.79 2.54
C ILE A 242 1.73 -12.06 3.72
N LYS A 243 1.87 -13.24 4.33
CA LYS A 243 1.11 -13.63 5.51
C LYS A 243 1.38 -12.69 6.68
N ALA A 244 2.63 -12.26 6.90
CA ALA A 244 2.97 -11.33 7.97
C ALA A 244 2.26 -9.98 7.83
N VAL A 245 2.16 -9.42 6.61
CA VAL A 245 1.38 -8.20 6.36
C VAL A 245 -0.11 -8.45 6.59
N GLN A 246 -0.64 -9.58 6.10
CA GLN A 246 -2.05 -9.92 6.30
C GLN A 246 -2.40 -10.09 7.79
N ASP A 247 -1.56 -10.79 8.56
CA ASP A 247 -1.73 -11.00 9.99
C ASP A 247 -1.64 -9.68 10.79
N PHE A 248 -0.85 -8.71 10.32
CA PHE A 248 -0.88 -7.34 10.83
C PHE A 248 -2.23 -6.66 10.57
N LEU A 249 -2.74 -6.69 9.34
CA LEU A 249 -4.02 -6.08 8.97
C LEU A 249 -5.21 -6.72 9.73
N ILE A 250 -5.18 -8.04 9.91
CA ILE A 250 -6.18 -8.78 10.71
C ILE A 250 -6.19 -8.27 12.15
N ARG A 251 -5.03 -8.16 12.79
CA ARG A 251 -4.92 -7.64 14.16
C ARG A 251 -5.33 -6.18 14.27
N LEU A 252 -4.94 -5.36 13.29
CA LEU A 252 -5.24 -3.94 13.25
C LEU A 252 -6.75 -3.67 13.17
N PHE A 253 -7.47 -4.40 12.32
CA PHE A 253 -8.90 -4.18 12.07
C PHE A 253 -9.82 -5.19 12.75
N GLU A 254 -9.29 -6.12 13.55
CA GLU A 254 -10.01 -7.24 14.17
C GLU A 254 -10.87 -8.04 13.16
N LEU A 255 -10.28 -8.37 12.01
CA LEU A 255 -10.93 -9.16 10.98
C LEU A 255 -11.14 -10.59 11.46
N VAL A 256 -12.27 -11.19 11.08
CA VAL A 256 -12.66 -12.57 11.40
C VAL A 256 -12.89 -13.35 10.12
#